data_AF-A0A7R9Q911-F1
#
_entry.id   AF-A0A7R9Q911-F1
#
_cell.length_a   1.000
_cell.length_b   1.000
_cell.length_c   1.000
_cell.angle_alpha   90.00
_cell.angle_beta   90.00
_cell.angle_gamma   90.00
#
_symmetry.space_group_name_H-M   'P 1'
#
loop_
_entity.id
_entity.type
_entity.pdbx_description
1 polymer ?
#
loop_
_entity_poly.entity_id
_entity_poly.type
_entity_poly.pdbx_seq_one_letter_code
_entity_poly.pdbx_strand_id
1 'polypeptide(L)'
;MAVILNTLHARTATRLSLRTFRLPGPCKVTRPNALRSLNTNTTATGSSQSSRWRQILYTTGAVAGVGAIGLYYALDQSVKASDLELHPPAYPWSHNGFIKGFDHQSIRRGYEVYKQVCAACHGMKYVSYRELVGVSHTEAEAKQEASE
;
A
#
# COMPACT_ATOMS: atom_id res chain seq x y z
N MET A 1 -40.64 -14.77 16.42
CA MET A 1 -41.30 -13.54 15.93
C MET A 1 -40.21 -12.49 15.79
N ALA A 2 -39.61 -12.24 14.62
CA ALA A 2 -40.15 -12.25 13.25
C ALA A 2 -41.39 -11.37 13.10
N VAL A 3 -41.42 -10.59 12.01
CA VAL A 3 -42.38 -9.54 11.61
C VAL A 3 -41.88 -8.11 11.94
N ILE A 4 -41.75 -7.16 11.00
CA ILE A 4 -41.48 -7.20 9.55
C ILE A 4 -41.19 -5.76 9.06
N LEU A 5 -40.51 -5.63 7.92
CA LEU A 5 -40.42 -4.46 7.01
C LEU A 5 -40.74 -3.05 7.56
N ASN A 6 -39.81 -2.11 7.34
CA ASN A 6 -40.10 -1.19 6.25
C ASN A 6 -38.87 -0.83 5.39
N THR A 7 -38.91 -1.39 4.19
CA THR A 7 -37.95 -1.28 3.09
C THR A 7 -38.34 -0.15 2.13
N LEU A 8 -37.35 0.52 1.51
CA LEU A 8 -37.43 1.21 0.19
C LEU A 8 -38.31 2.51 0.16
N HIS A 9 -38.17 3.50 -0.74
CA HIS A 9 -37.15 3.86 -1.76
C HIS A 9 -37.14 5.41 -1.89
N ALA A 10 -36.23 6.06 -2.62
CA ALA A 10 -34.81 6.32 -2.33
C ALA A 10 -34.35 7.50 -3.25
N ARG A 11 -33.04 7.78 -3.31
CA ARG A 11 -32.32 8.62 -4.31
C ARG A 11 -32.39 10.16 -4.16
N THR A 12 -31.22 10.76 -3.94
CA THR A 12 -30.59 11.80 -4.81
C THR A 12 -29.16 12.05 -4.31
N ALA A 13 -28.15 11.50 -4.96
CA ALA A 13 -27.41 12.13 -6.07
C ALA A 13 -26.32 13.15 -5.63
N THR A 14 -25.26 12.68 -4.97
CA THR A 14 -23.96 13.38 -4.93
C THR A 14 -22.99 12.80 -5.95
N ARG A 15 -22.63 13.64 -6.91
CA ARG A 15 -21.91 13.31 -8.14
C ARG A 15 -20.40 13.17 -7.87
N LEU A 16 -19.93 11.98 -7.46
CA LEU A 16 -18.48 11.73 -7.39
C LEU A 16 -17.88 11.82 -8.79
N SER A 17 -17.15 12.90 -9.03
CA SER A 17 -16.31 13.08 -10.21
C SER A 17 -15.10 12.16 -10.09
N LEU A 18 -15.23 10.94 -10.62
CA LEU A 18 -14.11 10.04 -10.84
C LEU A 18 -13.16 10.67 -11.87
N ARG A 19 -12.21 11.49 -11.39
CA ARG A 19 -11.03 11.86 -12.18
C ARG A 19 -10.29 10.58 -12.53
N THR A 20 -10.36 10.21 -13.80
CA THR A 20 -9.67 9.04 -14.35
C THR A 20 -8.17 9.15 -14.08
N PHE A 21 -7.67 8.26 -13.22
CA PHE A 21 -6.24 8.12 -13.01
C PHE A 21 -5.64 7.61 -14.32
N ARG A 22 -4.95 8.50 -15.05
CA ARG A 22 -4.37 8.18 -16.36
C ARG A 22 -3.17 7.28 -16.12
N LEU A 23 -3.39 5.97 -16.24
CA LEU A 23 -2.33 4.96 -16.20
C LEU A 23 -1.22 5.31 -17.21
N PRO A 24 0.05 5.11 -16.88
CA PRO A 24 1.13 5.21 -17.85
C PRO A 24 0.89 4.20 -18.99
N GLY A 25 1.26 4.59 -20.21
CA GLY A 25 0.98 3.82 -21.42
C GLY A 25 1.66 2.45 -21.45
N PRO A 26 1.25 1.55 -22.36
CA PRO A 26 1.77 0.19 -22.42
C PRO A 26 3.27 0.18 -22.76
N CYS A 27 4.10 -0.24 -21.80
CA CYS A 27 5.49 -0.61 -22.06
C CYS A 27 5.53 -1.73 -23.10
N LYS A 28 6.17 -1.48 -24.24
CA LYS A 28 6.33 -2.47 -25.31
C LYS A 28 7.33 -3.54 -24.88
N VAL A 29 6.84 -4.63 -24.30
CA VAL A 29 7.63 -5.84 -24.05
C VAL A 29 7.95 -6.51 -25.40
N THR A 30 9.15 -6.28 -25.92
CA THR A 30 9.70 -7.03 -27.05
C THR A 30 9.99 -8.47 -26.62
N ARG A 31 9.10 -9.40 -26.99
CA ARG A 31 9.31 -10.83 -26.77
C ARG A 31 10.32 -11.38 -27.79
N PRO A 32 11.40 -12.07 -27.38
CA PRO A 32 12.25 -12.79 -28.31
C PRO A 32 11.46 -13.95 -28.93
N ASN A 33 11.57 -14.10 -30.25
CA ASN A 33 10.81 -15.08 -31.00
C ASN A 33 11.53 -16.45 -30.96
N ALA A 34 11.14 -17.30 -30.01
CA ALA A 34 11.71 -18.63 -29.79
C ALA A 34 10.63 -19.72 -29.87
N LEU A 35 10.08 -19.94 -31.07
CA LEU A 35 9.26 -21.11 -31.37
C LEU A 35 10.15 -22.37 -31.44
N ARG A 36 10.53 -22.91 -30.27
CA ARG A 36 11.15 -24.23 -30.18
C ARG A 36 10.07 -25.26 -29.91
N SER A 37 9.78 -26.08 -30.92
CA SER A 37 8.83 -27.19 -30.82
C SER A 37 9.25 -28.14 -29.68
N LEU A 38 8.46 -28.16 -28.61
CA LEU A 38 8.58 -29.14 -27.54
C LEU A 38 7.68 -30.33 -27.89
N ASN A 39 8.27 -31.32 -28.56
CA ASN A 39 7.65 -32.63 -28.72
C ASN A 39 7.67 -33.36 -27.37
N THR A 40 6.65 -33.12 -26.54
CA THR A 40 6.50 -33.81 -25.26
C THR A 40 5.91 -35.20 -25.51
N ASN A 41 6.78 -36.21 -25.58
CA ASN A 41 6.36 -37.60 -25.45
C ASN A 41 5.60 -37.76 -24.13
N THR A 42 4.30 -37.97 -24.21
CA THR A 42 3.45 -38.28 -23.06
C THR A 42 3.84 -39.66 -22.55
N THR A 43 4.71 -39.71 -21.53
CA THR A 43 4.94 -40.91 -20.73
C THR A 43 3.68 -41.19 -19.90
N ALA A 44 2.71 -41.83 -20.54
CA ALA A 44 1.57 -42.44 -19.88
C ALA A 44 2.08 -43.58 -18.99
N THR A 45 2.38 -43.25 -17.73
CA THR A 45 2.77 -44.22 -16.71
C THR A 45 1.67 -45.26 -16.55
N GLY A 46 2.02 -46.53 -16.77
CA GLY A 46 1.05 -47.61 -16.96
C GLY A 46 0.09 -47.78 -15.79
N SER A 47 -1.19 -47.99 -16.12
CA SER A 47 -2.24 -48.26 -15.15
C SER A 47 -2.06 -49.64 -14.51
N SER A 48 -1.25 -49.71 -13.46
CA SER A 48 -1.21 -50.87 -12.56
C SER A 48 -2.58 -51.09 -11.93
N GLN A 49 -3.04 -52.35 -11.93
CA GLN A 49 -4.40 -52.77 -11.62
C GLN A 49 -4.71 -52.71 -10.12
N SER A 50 -4.70 -51.51 -9.57
CA SER A 50 -5.30 -51.21 -8.26
C SER A 50 -6.61 -50.43 -8.45
N SER A 51 -7.53 -50.63 -7.52
CA SER A 51 -8.92 -50.16 -7.59
C SER A 51 -9.04 -48.69 -7.99
N ARG A 52 -9.85 -48.37 -9.01
CA ARG A 52 -9.93 -47.05 -9.70
C ARG A 52 -9.94 -45.82 -8.78
N TRP A 53 -10.54 -45.90 -7.59
CA TRP A 53 -10.53 -44.84 -6.59
C TRP A 53 -9.13 -44.49 -6.06
N ARG A 54 -8.24 -45.47 -5.88
CA ARG A 54 -6.84 -45.25 -5.46
C ARG A 54 -6.07 -44.44 -6.51
N GLN A 55 -6.25 -44.76 -7.79
CA GLN A 55 -5.62 -44.03 -8.89
C GLN A 55 -6.09 -42.56 -8.96
N ILE A 56 -7.38 -42.31 -8.72
CA ILE A 56 -7.93 -40.95 -8.62
C ILE A 56 -7.32 -40.18 -7.43
N LEU A 57 -7.14 -40.83 -6.27
CA LEU A 57 -6.52 -40.18 -5.10
C LEU A 57 -5.04 -39.83 -5.35
N TYR A 58 -4.25 -40.75 -5.92
CA TYR A 58 -2.83 -40.49 -6.19
C TYR A 58 -2.63 -39.38 -7.24
N THR A 59 -3.40 -39.38 -8.33
CA THR A 59 -3.32 -38.33 -9.37
C THR A 59 -3.74 -36.96 -8.85
N THR A 60 -4.82 -36.87 -8.08
CA THR A 60 -5.30 -35.59 -7.51
C THR A 60 -4.31 -35.04 -6.48
N GLY A 61 -3.75 -35.89 -5.61
CA GLY A 61 -2.72 -35.51 -4.65
C GLY A 61 -1.43 -35.01 -5.32
N ALA A 62 -0.99 -35.65 -6.40
CA ALA A 62 0.18 -35.23 -7.16
C ALA A 62 0.00 -33.83 -7.80
N VAL A 63 -1.15 -33.57 -8.43
CA VAL A 63 -1.44 -32.26 -9.03
C VAL A 63 -1.52 -31.15 -7.97
N ALA A 64 -2.20 -31.41 -6.85
CA ALA A 64 -2.28 -30.46 -5.74
C ALA A 64 -0.90 -30.16 -5.13
N GLY A 65 -0.06 -31.19 -4.95
CA GLY A 65 1.30 -31.03 -4.43
C GLY A 65 2.19 -30.17 -5.32
N VAL A 66 2.22 -30.42 -6.63
CA VAL A 66 3.00 -29.61 -7.58
C VAL A 66 2.48 -28.17 -7.64
N GLY A 67 1.16 -27.97 -7.63
CA GLY A 67 0.57 -26.63 -7.58
C GLY A 67 0.93 -25.85 -6.31
N ALA A 68 0.90 -26.51 -5.15
CA ALA A 68 1.28 -25.90 -3.87
C ALA A 68 2.77 -25.52 -3.82
N ILE A 69 3.66 -26.38 -4.35
CA ILE A 69 5.10 -26.10 -4.43
C ILE A 69 5.38 -24.91 -5.35
N GLY A 70 4.75 -24.87 -6.54
CA GLY A 70 4.88 -23.75 -7.47
C GLY A 70 4.38 -22.43 -6.89
N LEU A 71 3.25 -22.45 -6.17
CA LEU A 71 2.72 -21.28 -5.46
C LEU A 71 3.64 -20.83 -4.32
N TYR A 72 4.19 -21.76 -3.54
CA TYR A 72 5.13 -21.46 -2.46
C TYR A 72 6.38 -20.73 -2.99
N TYR A 73 7.02 -21.23 -4.04
CA TYR A 73 8.17 -20.55 -4.67
C TYR A 73 7.82 -19.19 -5.26
N ALA A 74 6.61 -19.02 -5.81
CA ALA A 74 6.15 -17.72 -6.32
C ALA A 74 5.91 -16.68 -5.21
N LEU A 75 5.47 -17.12 -4.02
CA LEU A 75 5.25 -16.26 -2.85
C LEU A 75 6.53 -15.91 -2.10
N ASP A 76 7.55 -16.77 -2.14
CA ASP A 76 8.86 -16.53 -1.48
C ASP A 76 9.73 -15.48 -2.21
N GLN A 77 9.33 -15.06 -3.43
CA GLN A 77 9.96 -13.95 -4.16
C GLN A 77 9.60 -12.59 -3.54
N SER A 78 10.15 -12.31 -2.36
CA SER A 78 10.14 -10.97 -1.76
C SER A 78 10.76 -9.94 -2.70
N VAL A 79 10.02 -8.88 -3.03
CA VAL A 79 10.50 -7.80 -3.91
C VAL A 79 11.68 -7.10 -3.24
N LYS A 80 12.89 -7.35 -3.75
CA LYS A 80 14.12 -6.70 -3.28
C LYS A 80 14.21 -5.28 -3.83
N ALA A 81 13.61 -4.35 -3.10
CA ALA A 81 13.69 -2.92 -3.35
C ALA A 81 14.82 -2.23 -2.54
N SER A 82 15.80 -3.00 -2.03
CA SER A 82 16.92 -2.47 -1.23
C SER A 82 17.91 -1.63 -2.05
N ASP A 83 18.08 -1.99 -3.33
CA ASP A 83 19.17 -1.49 -4.18
C ASP A 83 18.66 -0.46 -5.21
N LEU A 84 17.38 -0.08 -5.11
CA LEU A 84 16.70 0.87 -5.99
C LEU A 84 16.10 2.00 -5.15
N GLU A 85 16.69 3.19 -5.23
CA GLU A 85 16.14 4.37 -4.58
C GLU A 85 14.87 4.86 -5.29
N LEU A 86 13.73 4.74 -4.62
CA LEU A 86 12.48 5.33 -5.09
C LEU A 86 12.44 6.82 -4.76
N HIS A 87 12.75 7.67 -5.73
CA HIS A 87 12.64 9.12 -5.56
C HIS A 87 11.20 9.53 -5.16
N PRO A 88 11.03 10.39 -4.12
CA PRO A 88 9.72 10.84 -3.69
C PRO A 88 9.05 11.73 -4.76
N PRO A 89 7.74 11.65 -4.95
CA PRO A 89 7.03 12.52 -5.88
C PRO A 89 6.97 13.96 -5.35
N ALA A 90 6.93 14.93 -6.27
CA ALA A 90 6.81 16.34 -5.94
C ALA A 90 5.38 16.67 -5.46
N TYR A 91 5.19 16.80 -4.15
CA TYR A 91 3.91 17.22 -3.56
C TYR A 91 3.68 18.74 -3.68
N PRO A 92 2.42 19.19 -3.91
CA PRO A 92 2.07 20.61 -4.04
C PRO A 92 1.89 21.27 -2.66
N TRP A 93 2.99 21.48 -1.93
CA TRP A 93 2.98 22.17 -0.63
C TRP A 93 2.52 23.64 -0.75
N SER A 94 1.85 24.16 0.29
CA SER A 94 1.34 25.54 0.32
C SER A 94 2.42 26.61 0.20
N HIS A 95 3.61 26.32 0.73
CA HIS A 95 4.82 27.14 0.71
C HIS A 95 5.71 26.86 -0.52
N ASN A 96 5.23 26.14 -1.53
CA ASN A 96 5.99 25.88 -2.75
C ASN A 96 5.94 27.10 -3.70
N GLY A 97 6.92 28.00 -3.57
CA GLY A 97 7.15 29.12 -4.49
C GLY A 97 7.92 30.29 -3.85
N PHE A 98 8.65 31.06 -4.66
CA PHE A 98 9.58 32.11 -4.18
C PHE A 98 8.99 33.16 -3.24
N ILE A 99 7.68 33.42 -3.32
CA ILE A 99 6.95 34.41 -2.50
C ILE A 99 5.83 33.77 -1.66
N LYS A 100 5.92 32.47 -1.38
CA LYS A 100 4.93 31.73 -0.58
C LYS A 100 5.43 31.57 0.86
N GLY A 101 4.66 32.09 1.82
CA GLY A 101 4.89 31.87 3.25
C GLY A 101 4.40 30.50 3.71
N PHE A 102 4.76 30.14 4.95
CA PHE A 102 4.26 28.93 5.60
C PHE A 102 2.81 29.08 6.08
N ASP A 103 2.06 27.97 6.10
CA ASP A 103 0.75 27.93 6.78
C ASP A 103 0.97 27.77 8.29
N HIS A 104 0.85 28.87 9.03
CA HIS A 104 1.00 28.90 10.49
C HIS A 104 -0.03 28.01 11.22
N GLN A 105 -1.21 27.78 10.63
CA GLN A 105 -2.19 26.83 11.17
C GLN A 105 -1.73 25.38 10.98
N SER A 106 -1.05 25.08 9.88
CA SER A 106 -0.35 23.80 9.70
C SER A 106 0.80 23.62 10.67
N ILE A 107 1.57 24.68 10.96
CA ILE A 107 2.67 24.61 11.94
C ILE A 107 2.12 24.29 13.32
N ARG A 108 1.04 24.96 13.77
CA ARG A 108 0.43 24.65 15.07
C ARG A 108 -0.05 23.20 15.17
N ARG A 109 -0.78 22.70 14.17
CA ARG A 109 -1.20 21.28 14.12
C ARG A 109 -0.02 20.31 14.05
N GLY A 110 1.06 20.68 13.37
CA GLY A 110 2.29 19.87 13.29
C GLY A 110 3.04 19.78 14.61
N TYR A 111 3.04 20.86 15.41
CA TYR A 111 3.60 20.87 16.76
C TYR A 111 2.86 19.89 17.68
N GLU A 112 1.52 19.83 17.61
CA GLU A 112 0.73 18.85 18.36
C GLU A 112 1.11 17.40 18.01
N VAL A 113 1.27 17.09 16.72
CA VAL A 113 1.72 15.76 16.27
C VAL A 113 3.13 15.45 16.79
N TYR A 114 4.03 16.44 16.80
CA TYR A 114 5.34 16.27 17.41
C TYR A 114 5.23 16.00 18.91
N LYS A 115 4.48 16.81 19.67
CA LYS A 115 4.30 16.69 21.12
C LYS A 115 3.71 15.34 21.51
N GLN A 116 2.69 14.89 20.77
CA GLN A 116 1.92 13.68 21.10
C GLN A 116 2.56 12.37 20.62
N VAL A 117 3.36 12.39 19.54
CA VAL A 117 3.88 11.16 18.89
C VAL A 117 5.40 11.13 18.83
N CYS A 118 6.04 12.20 18.35
CA CYS A 118 7.46 12.18 18.03
C CYS A 118 8.37 12.44 19.24
N ALA A 119 7.94 13.28 20.18
CA ALA A 119 8.73 13.72 21.33
C ALA A 119 9.18 12.57 22.26
N ALA A 120 8.47 11.44 22.25
CA ALA A 120 8.84 10.24 23.00
C ALA A 120 10.16 9.59 22.52
N CYS A 121 10.54 9.77 21.24
CA CYS A 121 11.71 9.14 20.62
C CYS A 121 12.69 10.15 20.00
N HIS A 122 12.23 11.33 19.60
CA HIS A 122 13.02 12.35 18.91
C HIS A 122 12.89 13.71 19.61
N GLY A 123 14.00 14.21 20.15
CA GLY A 123 14.09 15.55 20.70
C GLY A 123 14.55 16.60 19.68
N MET A 124 13.94 17.78 19.71
CA MET A 124 14.36 18.95 18.90
C MET A 124 15.26 19.89 19.71
N LYS A 125 16.58 19.67 19.69
CA LYS A 125 17.55 20.50 20.46
C LYS A 125 17.81 21.91 19.91
N TYR A 126 17.37 22.20 18.68
CA TYR A 126 17.59 23.48 17.99
C TYR A 126 16.32 24.34 17.88
N VAL A 127 15.21 23.89 18.49
CA VAL A 127 13.96 24.64 18.56
C VAL A 127 13.66 24.88 20.02
N SER A 128 13.40 26.13 20.37
CA SER A 128 13.13 26.57 21.74
C SER A 128 11.74 27.20 21.83
N TYR A 129 11.09 27.11 22.99
CA TYR A 129 9.71 27.61 23.16
C TYR A 129 9.52 29.09 22.76
N ARG A 130 10.56 29.93 22.92
CA ARG A 130 10.58 31.33 22.45
C ARG A 130 10.43 31.50 20.94
N GLU A 131 10.78 30.51 20.12
CA GLU A 131 10.64 30.54 18.66
C GLU A 131 9.23 30.13 18.18
N LEU A 132 8.41 29.55 19.06
CA LEU A 132 7.01 29.25 18.79
C LEU A 132 6.12 30.50 18.98
N VAL A 133 6.57 31.46 19.79
CA VAL A 133 5.85 32.71 20.10
C VAL A 133 5.70 33.57 18.84
N GLY A 134 4.45 33.88 18.49
CA GLY A 134 4.13 34.64 17.27
C GLY A 134 4.22 33.83 15.98
N VAL A 135 4.69 32.58 16.03
CA VAL A 135 4.71 31.65 14.88
C VAL A 135 3.54 30.67 14.95
N SER A 136 3.36 29.97 16.06
CA SER A 136 2.27 28.98 16.23
C SER A 136 1.53 29.12 17.55
N HIS A 137 2.15 29.74 18.55
CA HIS A 137 1.62 29.94 19.89
C HIS A 137 1.69 31.41 20.31
N THR A 138 0.81 31.79 21.21
CA THR A 138 0.93 33.05 21.96
C THR A 138 2.02 32.91 23.05
N GLU A 139 2.47 34.02 23.61
CA GLU A 139 3.47 34.01 24.69
C GLU A 139 2.96 33.29 25.95
N ALA A 140 1.66 33.42 26.27
CA ALA A 140 1.05 32.74 27.41
C ALA A 140 1.02 31.21 27.21
N GLU A 141 0.59 30.74 26.05
CA GLU A 141 0.61 29.32 25.69
C GLU A 141 2.04 28.76 25.71
N ALA A 142 2.98 29.42 25.04
CA ALA A 142 4.38 28.93 24.98
C ALA A 142 5.06 28.89 26.36
N LYS A 143 4.64 29.74 27.32
CA LYS A 143 5.08 29.66 28.72
C LYS A 143 4.44 28.49 29.46
N GLN A 144 3.17 28.20 29.21
CA GLN A 144 2.49 27.03 29.78
C GLN A 144 3.17 25.73 29.32
N GLU A 145 3.42 25.58 28.02
CA GLU A 145 4.07 24.38 27.46
C GLU A 145 5.55 24.25 27.87
N ALA A 146 6.19 25.34 28.31
CA ALA A 146 7.54 25.33 28.88
C ALA A 146 7.58 25.05 30.39
N SER A 147 6.42 24.99 31.05
CA SER A 147 6.26 24.73 32.49
C SER A 147 5.68 23.35 32.81
N GLU A 148 5.32 22.58 31.77
CA GLU A 148 4.79 21.22 31.82
C GLU A 148 5.92 20.16 31.77
#